data_AF-A0A7U9XBN4-F1
#
_entry.id   AF-A0A7U9XBN4-F1
#
_cell.length_a   1.000
_cell.length_b   1.000
_cell.length_c   1.000
_cell.angle_alpha   90.00
_cell.angle_beta   90.00
_cell.angle_gamma   90.00
#
_symmetry.space_group_name_H-M   'P 1'
#
loop_
_entity.id
_entity.type
_entity.pdbx_description
1 polymer ?
#
loop_
_entity_poly.entity_id
_entity_poly.type
_entity_poly.pdbx_seq_one_letter_code
_entity_poly.pdbx_strand_id
1 'polypeptide(L)'
;MKMGRLYCFNILQIVGLGVQFWNWKAGCAVILGGCLGEIAYISSIVWGRRKFKPCPKCGACVPGRVRLCPECGYQFETGLKETEILDHIERERDQVETMTPQEIDCNFEKVEEFVLDEVTSFDGDIEEFLDRRSGEVFLK
;
A
#
# COMPACT_ATOMS: atom_id res chain seq x y z
N MET A 1 2.80 3.62 12.37
CA MET A 1 3.94 3.52 13.30
C MET A 1 4.64 2.14 13.38
N LYS A 2 4.22 1.08 12.68
CA LYS A 2 4.86 -0.26 12.81
C LYS A 2 6.23 -0.38 12.10
N MET A 3 6.48 0.41 11.04
CA MET A 3 7.75 0.36 10.29
C MET A 3 8.95 0.95 11.04
N GLY A 4 8.74 1.92 11.95
CA GLY A 4 9.85 2.53 12.69
C GLY A 4 10.61 1.56 13.60
N ARG A 5 9.93 0.56 14.15
CA ARG A 5 10.56 -0.46 15.02
C ARG A 5 11.54 -1.37 14.29
N LEU A 6 11.26 -1.72 13.03
CA LEU A 6 12.16 -2.55 12.23
C LEU A 6 13.46 -1.80 11.88
N TYR A 7 13.35 -0.51 11.59
CA TYR A 7 14.52 0.33 11.28
C TYR A 7 15.49 0.43 12.47
N CYS A 8 14.97 0.50 13.70
CA CYS A 8 15.79 0.48 14.91
C CYS A 8 16.60 -0.81 15.08
N PHE A 9 16.02 -1.97 14.76
CA PHE A 9 16.76 -3.25 14.81
C PHE A 9 17.88 -3.30 13.77
N ASN A 10 17.65 -2.77 12.57
CA ASN A 10 18.67 -2.68 11.52
C ASN A 10 19.84 -1.78 11.93
N ILE A 11 19.56 -0.62 12.53
CA ILE A 11 20.62 0.25 13.08
C ILE A 11 21.42 -0.49 14.17
N LEU A 12 20.73 -1.23 15.05
CA LEU A 12 21.39 -1.99 16.12
C LEU A 12 22.32 -3.09 15.57
N GLN A 13 21.95 -3.77 14.48
CA GLN A 13 22.83 -4.73 13.80
C GLN A 13 24.06 -4.07 13.17
N ILE A 14 23.92 -2.86 12.58
CA ILE A 14 25.06 -2.10 12.05
C ILE A 14 26.05 -1.75 13.17
N VAL A 15 25.54 -1.36 14.35
CA VAL A 15 26.40 -1.16 15.53
C VAL A 15 27.05 -2.47 15.97
N GLY A 16 26.31 -3.59 15.95
CA GLY A 16 26.83 -4.92 16.23
C GLY A 16 28.00 -5.33 15.33
N LEU A 17 27.94 -5.01 14.04
CA LEU A 17 29.04 -5.20 13.09
C LEU A 17 30.28 -4.38 13.46
N GLY A 18 30.09 -3.14 13.95
CA GLY A 18 31.18 -2.32 14.46
C GLY A 18 31.84 -2.92 15.72
N VAL A 19 31.03 -3.48 16.63
CA VAL A 19 31.53 -4.14 17.86
C VAL A 19 32.31 -5.43 17.57
N GLN A 20 32.06 -6.07 16.42
CA GLN A 20 32.75 -7.27 15.97
C GLN A 20 34.28 -7.08 15.89
N PHE A 21 34.72 -5.89 15.51
CA PHE A 21 36.16 -5.55 15.38
C PHE A 21 36.88 -5.42 16.73
N TRP A 22 36.15 -5.13 17.82
CA TRP A 22 36.73 -5.00 19.17
C TRP A 22 36.58 -6.29 19.97
N ASN A 23 35.41 -6.92 19.89
CA ASN A 23 35.08 -8.15 20.62
C ASN A 23 34.15 -9.02 19.78
N TRP A 24 34.74 -9.96 19.05
CA TRP A 24 34.04 -10.92 18.18
C TRP A 24 32.84 -11.60 18.88
N LYS A 25 33.02 -12.05 20.13
CA LYS A 25 31.95 -12.71 20.89
C LYS A 25 30.77 -11.79 21.19
N ALA A 26 31.04 -10.53 21.53
CA ALA A 26 30.00 -9.54 21.85
C ALA A 26 29.24 -9.10 20.60
N GLY A 27 29.94 -8.84 19.49
CA GLY A 27 29.31 -8.50 18.22
C GLY A 27 28.40 -9.62 17.69
N CYS A 28 28.86 -10.88 17.73
CA CYS A 28 28.03 -12.03 17.34
C CYS A 28 26.75 -12.14 18.19
N ALA A 29 26.83 -11.89 19.50
CA ALA A 29 25.67 -11.95 20.38
C ALA A 29 24.62 -10.87 20.02
N VAL A 30 25.07 -9.65 19.67
CA VAL A 30 24.18 -8.56 19.25
C VAL A 30 23.50 -8.87 17.92
N ILE A 31 24.24 -9.39 16.93
CA ILE A 31 23.69 -9.70 15.61
C ILE A 31 22.67 -10.85 15.70
N LEU A 32 23.05 -11.96 16.35
CA LEU A 32 22.17 -13.13 16.49
C LEU A 32 20.93 -12.80 17.33
N GLY A 33 21.11 -12.05 18.43
CA GLY A 33 20.00 -11.57 19.24
C GLY A 33 19.05 -10.64 18.45
N GLY A 34 19.62 -9.75 17.64
CA GLY A 34 18.87 -8.87 16.75
C GLY A 34 18.04 -9.63 15.72
N CYS A 35 18.66 -10.58 14.99
CA CYS A 35 17.96 -11.40 13.99
C CYS A 35 16.83 -12.21 14.61
N LEU A 36 17.07 -12.86 15.75
CA LEU A 36 16.04 -13.61 16.47
C LEU A 36 14.90 -12.70 16.95
N GLY A 37 15.23 -11.50 17.43
CA GLY A 37 14.27 -10.49 17.84
C GLY A 37 13.39 -10.00 16.69
N GLU A 38 13.98 -9.73 15.52
CA GLU A 38 13.25 -9.33 14.31
C GLU A 38 12.31 -10.44 13.83
N ILE A 39 12.80 -11.69 13.76
CA ILE A 39 12.00 -12.85 13.37
C ILE A 39 10.82 -13.03 14.33
N ALA A 40 11.05 -12.95 15.64
CA ALA A 40 10.00 -13.03 16.65
C ALA A 40 8.99 -11.88 16.52
N TYR A 41 9.47 -10.65 16.29
CA TYR A 41 8.63 -9.47 16.11
C TYR A 41 7.72 -9.59 14.88
N ILE A 42 8.27 -9.96 13.73
CA ILE A 42 7.51 -10.18 12.49
C ILE A 42 6.52 -11.33 12.69
N SER A 43 6.96 -12.43 13.30
CA SER A 43 6.09 -13.58 13.60
C SER A 43 4.90 -13.18 14.48
N SER A 44 5.12 -12.34 15.49
CA SER A 44 4.06 -11.84 16.37
C SER A 44 3.04 -10.97 15.61
N ILE A 45 3.50 -10.13 14.67
CA ILE A 45 2.63 -9.31 13.82
C ILE A 45 1.82 -10.20 12.87
N VAL A 46 2.46 -11.21 12.28
CA VAL A 46 1.81 -12.14 11.37
C VAL A 46 0.77 -12.98 12.11
N TRP A 47 1.09 -13.48 13.30
CA TRP A 47 0.13 -14.20 14.14
C TRP A 47 -1.04 -13.33 14.57
N GLY A 48 -0.79 -12.09 15.00
CA GLY A 48 -1.87 -11.15 15.34
C GLY A 48 -2.79 -10.81 14.16
N ARG A 49 -2.31 -10.96 12.91
CA ARG A 49 -3.11 -10.80 11.69
C ARG A 49 -3.86 -12.07 11.26
N ARG A 50 -3.49 -13.25 11.77
CA ARG A 50 -4.24 -14.49 11.53
C ARG A 50 -5.44 -14.55 12.48
N LYS A 51 -6.44 -13.69 12.27
CA LYS A 51 -7.75 -13.87 12.90
C LYS A 51 -8.43 -15.06 12.22
N PHE A 52 -8.46 -16.22 12.86
CA PHE A 52 -9.31 -17.32 12.43
C PHE A 52 -10.71 -17.13 13.02
N LYS A 53 -11.74 -17.34 12.21
CA LYS A 53 -13.14 -17.28 12.64
C LYS A 53 -13.80 -18.65 12.40
N PRO A 54 -14.56 -19.19 13.36
CA PRO A 54 -15.34 -20.40 13.11
C PRO A 54 -16.49 -20.07 12.15
N CYS A 55 -16.74 -20.96 11.20
CA CYS A 55 -17.91 -20.85 10.33
C CYS A 55 -19.19 -21.17 11.12
N PRO A 56 -20.24 -20.33 11.08
CA PRO A 56 -21.49 -20.59 11.81
C PRO A 56 -22.29 -21.78 11.26
N LYS A 57 -22.07 -22.15 9.98
CA LYS A 57 -22.80 -23.24 9.32
C LYS A 57 -22.16 -24.61 9.51
N CYS A 58 -20.84 -24.71 9.34
CA CYS A 58 -20.12 -26.00 9.42
C CYS A 58 -19.11 -26.11 10.57
N GLY A 59 -18.86 -25.03 11.33
CA GLY A 59 -17.89 -25.04 12.43
C GLY A 59 -16.42 -25.00 12.01
N ALA A 60 -16.10 -25.02 10.70
CA ALA A 60 -14.72 -25.00 10.23
C ALA A 60 -13.97 -23.73 10.65
N CYS A 61 -12.68 -23.87 10.98
CA CYS A 61 -11.79 -22.75 11.26
C CYS A 61 -11.36 -22.06 9.95
N VAL A 62 -11.97 -20.91 9.66
CA VAL A 62 -11.78 -20.20 8.39
C VAL A 62 -10.89 -18.96 8.61
N PRO A 63 -9.96 -18.65 7.68
CA PRO A 63 -9.20 -17.40 7.74
C PRO A 63 -10.15 -16.19 7.71
N GLY A 64 -9.96 -15.23 8.60
CA GLY A 64 -10.86 -14.08 8.72
C GLY A 64 -11.02 -13.25 7.45
N ARG A 65 -10.03 -13.31 6.54
CA ARG A 65 -9.99 -12.55 5.27
C ARG A 65 -10.84 -13.15 4.15
N VAL A 66 -11.32 -14.38 4.26
CA VAL A 66 -12.13 -14.95 3.18
C VAL A 66 -13.60 -14.58 3.34
N ARG A 67 -14.21 -14.23 2.20
CA ARG A 67 -15.64 -13.88 2.10
C ARG A 67 -16.55 -15.10 2.06
N LEU A 68 -16.01 -16.25 1.65
CA LEU A 68 -16.72 -17.51 1.52
C LEU A 68 -16.00 -18.60 2.33
N CYS A 69 -16.76 -19.48 2.97
CA CYS A 69 -16.20 -20.64 3.65
C CYS A 69 -15.73 -21.67 2.60
N PRO A 70 -14.46 -22.11 2.64
CA PRO A 70 -13.94 -23.10 1.69
C PRO A 70 -14.56 -24.49 1.85
N GLU A 71 -15.10 -24.81 3.03
CA GLU A 71 -15.69 -26.13 3.31
C GLU A 71 -17.16 -26.24 2.90
N CYS A 72 -17.96 -25.19 3.15
CA CYS A 72 -19.42 -25.26 2.98
C CYS A 72 -20.03 -24.16 2.10
N GLY A 73 -19.22 -23.25 1.57
CA GLY A 73 -19.67 -22.14 0.72
C GLY A 73 -20.42 -21.01 1.45
N TYR A 74 -20.48 -21.01 2.78
CA TYR A 74 -21.15 -19.96 3.55
C TYR A 74 -20.49 -18.58 3.33
N GLN A 75 -21.29 -17.57 2.98
CA GLN A 75 -20.83 -16.20 2.74
C GLN A 75 -20.83 -15.38 4.03
N PHE A 76 -19.66 -14.88 4.44
CA PHE A 76 -19.47 -14.14 5.70
C PHE A 76 -19.80 -12.65 5.59
N GLU A 77 -19.60 -12.05 4.42
CA GLU A 77 -19.91 -10.64 4.15
C GLU A 77 -21.14 -10.58 3.25
N THR A 78 -22.27 -10.16 3.80
CA THR A 78 -23.29 -9.46 3.02
C THR A 78 -22.66 -8.13 2.63
N GLY A 79 -22.65 -7.79 1.33
CA GLY A 79 -22.17 -6.49 0.87
C GLY A 79 -22.85 -5.33 1.60
N LEU A 80 -22.31 -4.12 1.47
CA LEU A 80 -22.97 -2.89 1.94
C LEU A 80 -24.46 -2.97 1.56
N LYS A 81 -25.36 -2.75 2.51
CA LYS A 81 -26.79 -2.79 2.23
C LYS A 81 -27.09 -1.76 1.14
N GLU A 82 -27.88 -2.13 0.16
CA GLU A 82 -28.30 -1.29 -0.98
C GLU A 82 -28.72 0.12 -0.54
N THR A 83 -29.37 0.21 0.63
CA THR A 83 -29.79 1.47 1.27
C THR A 83 -28.66 2.44 1.58
N GLU A 84 -27.48 1.95 2.00
CA GLU A 84 -26.35 2.81 2.38
C GLU A 84 -25.56 3.29 1.16
N ILE A 85 -25.64 2.55 0.05
CA ILE A 85 -25.11 2.96 -1.26
C ILE A 85 -26.00 4.06 -1.86
N LEU A 86 -27.33 3.91 -1.81
CA LEU A 86 -28.27 4.93 -2.28
C LEU A 86 -28.11 6.25 -1.53
N ASP A 87 -28.00 6.21 -0.20
CA ASP A 87 -27.78 7.41 0.62
C ASP A 87 -26.49 8.16 0.26
N HIS A 88 -25.47 7.45 -0.23
CA HIS A 88 -24.21 8.09 -0.66
C HIS A 88 -24.34 8.74 -2.04
N ILE A 89 -25.06 8.10 -2.97
CA ILE A 89 -25.29 8.62 -4.33
C ILE A 89 -26.18 9.86 -4.29
N GLU A 90 -27.25 9.84 -3.48
CA GLU A 90 -28.14 11.01 -3.35
C GLU A 90 -27.41 12.22 -2.76
N ARG A 91 -26.57 11.99 -1.74
CA ARG A 91 -25.76 13.05 -1.11
C ARG A 91 -24.74 13.68 -2.06
N GLU A 92 -24.16 12.92 -2.99
CA GLU A 92 -23.23 13.45 -4.01
C GLU A 92 -23.98 14.19 -5.12
N ARG A 93 -25.14 13.70 -5.56
CA ARG A 93 -25.97 14.37 -6.58
C ARG A 93 -26.47 15.73 -6.10
N ASP A 94 -26.88 15.83 -4.83
CA ASP A 94 -27.36 17.09 -4.25
C ASP A 94 -26.22 18.13 -4.10
N GLN A 95 -24.98 17.69 -3.94
CA GLN A 95 -23.80 18.57 -3.93
C GLN A 95 -23.45 19.10 -5.32
N VAL A 96 -23.60 18.28 -6.36
CA VAL A 96 -23.35 18.69 -7.75
C VAL A 96 -24.43 19.65 -8.26
N GLU A 97 -25.68 19.48 -7.81
CA GLU A 97 -26.80 20.35 -8.19
C GLU A 97 -26.79 21.71 -7.45
N THR A 98 -26.09 21.82 -6.32
CA THR A 98 -25.97 23.05 -5.53
C THR A 98 -24.70 23.86 -5.81
N MET A 99 -23.71 23.29 -6.51
CA MET A 99 -22.56 24.06 -7.00
C MET A 99 -22.97 24.99 -8.14
N THR A 100 -22.59 26.26 -8.02
CA THR A 100 -22.88 27.25 -9.07
C THR A 100 -21.93 27.09 -10.27
N PRO A 101 -22.37 27.37 -11.52
CA PRO A 101 -21.57 27.14 -12.73
C PRO A 101 -20.17 27.77 -12.77
N GLN A 102 -19.93 28.77 -11.90
CA GLN A 102 -18.69 29.54 -11.82
C GLN A 102 -17.54 28.79 -11.13
N GLU A 103 -17.83 27.83 -10.25
CA GLU A 103 -16.80 27.06 -9.51
C GLU A 103 -16.24 25.88 -10.31
N ILE A 104 -17.00 25.36 -11.27
CA ILE A 104 -16.56 24.30 -12.19
C ILE A 104 -15.50 24.84 -13.16
N ASP A 105 -15.68 26.08 -13.63
CA ASP A 105 -14.75 26.74 -14.57
C ASP A 105 -13.40 27.04 -13.91
N CYS A 106 -13.41 27.56 -12.68
CA CYS A 106 -12.19 27.84 -11.91
C CYS A 106 -11.34 26.59 -11.62
N ASN A 107 -11.97 25.42 -11.52
CA ASN A 107 -11.26 24.16 -11.24
C ASN A 107 -10.63 23.56 -12.51
N PHE A 108 -11.15 23.89 -13.70
CA PHE A 108 -10.58 23.48 -14.97
C PHE A 108 -9.35 24.30 -15.34
N GLU A 109 -9.42 25.62 -15.14
CA GLU A 109 -8.32 26.55 -15.45
C GLU A 109 -7.07 26.27 -14.60
N LYS A 110 -7.24 25.86 -13.34
CA LYS A 110 -6.14 25.46 -12.44
C LYS A 110 -5.45 24.16 -12.86
N VAL A 111 -6.18 23.25 -13.53
CA VAL A 111 -5.60 22.02 -14.09
C VAL A 111 -4.81 22.35 -15.35
N GLU A 112 -5.31 23.26 -16.20
CA GLU A 112 -4.58 23.70 -17.40
C GLU A 112 -3.27 24.42 -17.05
N GLU A 113 -3.27 25.30 -16.04
CA GLU A 113 -2.07 25.99 -15.56
C GLU A 113 -1.01 25.00 -15.05
N PHE A 114 -1.41 23.98 -14.27
CA PHE A 114 -0.51 22.94 -13.79
C PHE A 114 0.09 22.09 -14.93
N VAL A 115 -0.70 21.79 -15.97
CA VAL A 115 -0.24 21.00 -17.13
C VAL A 115 0.76 21.79 -17.98
N LEU A 116 0.59 23.10 -18.14
CA LEU A 116 1.52 23.95 -18.90
C LEU A 116 2.87 24.12 -18.19
N ASP A 117 2.89 24.21 -16.86
CA ASP A 117 4.13 24.26 -16.07
C ASP A 117 4.92 22.93 -16.14
N GLU A 118 4.24 21.79 -16.21
CA GLU A 118 4.90 20.48 -16.35
C GLU A 118 5.49 20.28 -17.76
N VAL A 119 4.81 20.76 -18.81
CA VAL A 119 5.32 20.72 -20.19
C VAL A 119 6.51 21.65 -20.38
N THR A 120 6.52 22.81 -19.73
CA THR A 120 7.59 23.82 -19.89
C THR A 120 8.81 23.56 -18.99
N SER A 121 8.67 22.80 -17.90
CA SER A 121 9.79 22.38 -17.04
C SER A 121 10.51 21.11 -17.52
N PHE A 122 10.00 20.46 -18.57
CA PHE A 122 10.62 19.29 -19.17
C PHE A 122 11.76 19.70 -20.13
N ASP A 123 12.98 19.79 -19.61
CA ASP A 123 14.20 20.23 -20.31
C ASP A 123 14.81 19.14 -21.24
N GLY A 124 14.01 18.15 -21.64
CA GLY A 124 14.44 17.04 -22.49
C GLY A 124 14.00 17.23 -23.94
N ASP A 125 14.94 17.13 -24.89
CA ASP A 125 14.66 17.19 -26.32
C ASP A 125 13.68 16.08 -26.73
N ILE A 126 12.42 16.48 -26.99
CA ILE A 126 11.34 15.58 -27.44
C ILE A 126 11.74 14.84 -28.73
N GLU A 127 12.59 15.44 -29.56
CA GLU A 127 13.10 14.85 -30.79
C GLU A 127 13.91 13.55 -30.56
N GLU A 128 14.72 13.46 -29.49
CA GLU A 128 15.51 12.26 -29.18
C GLU A 128 14.61 11.06 -28.83
N PHE A 129 13.46 11.31 -28.22
CA PHE A 129 12.48 10.29 -27.86
C PHE A 129 11.69 9.77 -29.09
N LEU A 130 11.51 10.61 -30.11
CA LEU A 130 10.82 10.25 -31.35
C LEU A 130 11.74 9.46 -32.30
N ASP A 131 13.03 9.78 -32.35
CA ASP A 131 13.98 9.11 -33.24
C ASP A 131 14.25 7.66 -32.83
N ARG A 132 14.37 7.41 -31.52
CA ARG A 132 14.54 6.05 -30.96
C ARG A 132 13.35 5.11 -31.26
N ARG A 133 12.14 5.67 -31.39
CA ARG A 133 10.92 4.89 -31.67
C ARG A 133 10.74 4.60 -33.18
N SER A 134 11.30 5.44 -34.05
CA SER A 134 11.30 5.24 -35.50
C SER A 134 12.28 4.13 -35.93
N GLY A 135 13.44 4.03 -35.25
CA GLY A 135 14.46 3.01 -35.55
C GLY A 135 14.08 1.58 -35.15
N GLU A 136 13.33 1.37 -34.07
CA GLU A 136 12.94 0.03 -33.61
C GLU A 136 11.87 -0.64 -34.49
N VAL A 137 11.13 0.12 -35.30
CA VAL A 137 10.10 -0.41 -36.21
C VAL A 137 10.69 -0.98 -37.51
N PHE A 138 11.94 -0.65 -37.86
CA PHE A 138 12.53 -1.05 -39.15
C PHE A 138 13.39 -2.32 -39.11
N LEU A 139 13.56 -2.97 -37.94
CA LEU A 139 14.40 -4.18 -37.81
C LEU A 139 13.72 -5.37 -37.13
N LYS A 140 12.39 -5.52 -37.27
CA LYS A 140 11.72 -6.79 -36.96
C LYS A 140 10.61 -7.13 -37.94
#